data_AF-X0W8K4-F1
#
_entry.id   AF-X0W8K4-F1
#
_cell.length_a   1.000
_cell.length_b   1.000
_cell.length_c   1.000
_cell.angle_alpha   90.00
_cell.angle_beta   90.00
_cell.angle_gamma   90.00
#
_symmetry.space_group_name_H-M   'P 1'
#
loop_
_entity.id
_entity.type
_entity.pdbx_description
1 polymer ?
#
loop_
_entity_poly.entity_id
_entity_poly.type
_entity_poly.pdbx_seq_one_letter_code
_entity_poly.pdbx_strand_id
1 'polypeptide(L)'
;MLLFVLFHTGCDSGTTGAPTGFQWYQDYEYDYRLMYPQDWNIMPDDEVTIVDNRIKSVKMFKEPSDDSSAQVAVFVYSEYALNELKALGG
;
A
#
# COMPACT_ATOMS: atom_id res chain seq x y z
N MET A 1 11.80 -1.62 11.15
CA MET A 1 12.32 -1.37 9.79
C MET A 1 11.11 -0.96 8.94
N LEU A 2 11.07 0.26 8.39
CA LEU A 2 9.99 0.70 7.51
C LEU A 2 10.39 0.40 6.06
N LEU A 3 9.59 -0.41 5.36
CA LEU A 3 9.75 -0.65 3.93
C LEU A 3 8.78 0.27 3.19
N PHE A 4 9.33 1.18 2.37
CA PHE A 4 8.54 2.02 1.47
C PHE A 4 8.41 1.30 0.13
N VAL A 5 7.19 0.96 -0.27
CA VAL A 5 6.92 0.38 -1.59
C VAL A 5 6.10 1.39 -2.40
N LEU A 6 6.72 1.96 -3.43
CA LEU A 6 6.07 2.82 -4.42
C LEU A 6 5.61 1.95 -5.60
N PHE A 7 4.35 2.06 -6.00
CA PHE A 7 3.82 1.46 -7.23
C PHE A 7 3.37 2.54 -8.22
N HIS A 8 3.71 2.35 -9.49
CA HIS A 8 3.22 3.13 -10.63
C HIS A 8 2.19 2.26 -11.36
N THR A 9 0.98 2.79 -11.55
CA THR A 9 -0.19 2.06 -12.06
C THR A 9 -0.12 1.93 -13.58
N GLY A 10 0.34 0.78 -14.05
CA GLY A 10 -0.02 0.23 -15.36
C GLY A 10 -0.83 -1.02 -15.11
N CYS A 11 -2.15 -0.94 -15.22
CA CYS A 11 -3.03 -2.09 -15.06
C CYS A 11 -2.94 -2.97 -16.31
N ASP A 12 -1.85 -3.74 -16.42
CA ASP A 12 -1.73 -4.77 -17.44
C ASP A 12 -2.50 -6.00 -16.97
N SER A 13 -3.52 -6.41 -17.73
CA SER A 13 -4.48 -7.49 -17.43
C SER A 13 -3.86 -8.89 -17.51
N GLY A 14 -2.56 -9.02 -17.24
CA GLY A 14 -1.74 -10.17 -17.59
C GLY A 14 -0.86 -10.62 -16.44
N THR A 15 -1.41 -10.94 -15.27
CA THR A 15 -0.72 -11.83 -14.32
C THR A 15 -1.68 -12.79 -13.61
N THR A 16 -1.31 -14.06 -13.83
CA THR A 16 -1.63 -15.31 -13.15
C THR A 16 -1.92 -15.19 -11.65
N GLY A 17 -2.73 -16.11 -11.12
CA GLY A 17 -3.09 -16.17 -9.70
C GLY A 17 -1.92 -15.94 -8.74
N ALA A 18 -2.21 -15.44 -7.55
CA ALA A 18 -1.17 -15.20 -6.54
C ALA A 18 -0.35 -16.49 -6.31
N PRO A 19 0.98 -16.42 -6.20
CA PRO A 19 1.81 -17.52 -5.74
C PRO A 19 1.30 -18.08 -4.41
N THR A 20 1.56 -19.36 -4.15
CA THR A 20 1.19 -20.01 -2.89
C THR A 20 1.69 -19.21 -1.69
N GLY A 21 0.81 -18.94 -0.72
CA GLY A 21 1.12 -18.14 0.48
C GLY A 21 0.89 -16.64 0.32
N PHE A 22 0.52 -16.16 -0.87
CA PHE A 22 0.21 -14.76 -1.13
C PHE A 22 -1.20 -14.57 -1.68
N GLN A 23 -1.72 -13.36 -1.53
CA GLN A 23 -2.99 -12.94 -2.10
C GLN A 23 -2.89 -11.51 -2.65
N TRP A 24 -3.82 -11.18 -3.54
CA TRP A 24 -3.89 -9.86 -4.15
C TRP A 24 -4.83 -8.96 -3.38
N TYR A 25 -4.37 -7.75 -3.08
CA TYR A 25 -5.23 -6.64 -2.71
C TYR A 25 -5.38 -5.71 -3.92
N GLN A 26 -6.61 -5.27 -4.17
CA GLN A 26 -6.94 -4.32 -5.22
C GLN A 26 -7.70 -3.16 -4.59
N ASP A 27 -7.23 -1.96 -4.83
CA ASP A 27 -7.94 -0.72 -4.56
C ASP A 27 -8.49 -0.19 -5.88
N TYR A 28 -9.81 -0.12 -5.98
CA TYR A 28 -10.49 0.35 -7.18
C TYR A 28 -10.66 1.87 -7.21
N GLU A 29 -10.57 2.54 -6.07
CA GLU A 29 -10.69 4.00 -5.99
C GLU A 29 -9.44 4.66 -6.54
N TYR A 30 -8.27 4.08 -6.22
CA TYR A 30 -6.96 4.60 -6.61
C TYR A 30 -6.23 3.76 -7.68
N ASP A 31 -6.93 2.80 -8.29
CA ASP A 31 -6.48 1.93 -9.38
C ASP A 31 -5.10 1.28 -9.17
N TYR A 32 -4.83 0.78 -7.96
CA TYR A 32 -3.59 0.05 -7.66
C TYR A 32 -3.85 -1.36 -7.15
N ARG A 33 -2.87 -2.21 -7.38
CA ARG A 33 -2.88 -3.61 -6.95
C ARG A 33 -1.55 -3.95 -6.30
N LEU A 34 -1.59 -4.68 -5.19
CA LEU A 34 -0.39 -5.24 -4.59
C LEU A 34 -0.61 -6.66 -4.08
N MET A 35 0.49 -7.37 -3.91
CA MET A 35 0.50 -8.72 -3.37
C MET A 35 1.01 -8.69 -1.93
N TYR A 36 0.36 -9.43 -1.05
CA TYR A 36 0.71 -9.52 0.38
C TYR A 36 0.51 -10.96 0.89
N PRO A 37 1.16 -11.36 2.01
CA PRO A 37 0.99 -12.70 2.57
C PRO A 37 -0.47 -12.99 2.98
N GLN A 38 -0.92 -14.23 2.80
CA GLN A 38 -2.32 -14.63 3.04
C GLN A 38 -2.77 -14.54 4.50
N ASP A 39 -1.83 -14.68 5.42
CA ASP A 39 -2.04 -14.65 6.87
C ASP A 39 -2.01 -13.24 7.46
N TRP A 40 -1.66 -12.22 6.67
CA TRP A 40 -1.61 -10.85 7.15
C TRP A 40 -2.99 -10.19 7.20
N ASN A 41 -3.19 -9.39 8.23
CA ASN A 41 -4.40 -8.60 8.43
C ASN A 41 -4.28 -7.26 7.71
N ILE A 42 -5.33 -6.89 6.97
CA ILE A 42 -5.49 -5.51 6.51
C ILE A 42 -6.14 -4.75 7.65
N MET A 43 -5.48 -3.69 8.13
CA MET A 43 -6.05 -2.88 9.19
C MET A 43 -7.29 -2.13 8.68
N PRO A 44 -8.37 -2.08 9.48
CA PRO A 44 -9.53 -1.26 9.18
C PRO A 44 -9.17 0.22 8.99
N ASP A 45 -9.88 0.91 8.11
CA ASP A 45 -9.58 2.31 7.77
C ASP A 45 -9.81 3.27 8.94
N ASP A 46 -10.72 2.94 9.86
CA ASP A 46 -10.99 3.70 11.09
C ASP A 46 -9.86 3.58 12.13
N GLU A 47 -9.00 2.57 12.03
CA GLU A 47 -7.79 2.44 12.84
C GLU A 47 -6.59 3.22 12.27
N VAL A 48 -6.71 3.78 11.05
CA VAL A 48 -5.63 4.49 10.36
C VAL A 48 -5.90 6.00 10.37
N THR A 49 -5.10 6.75 11.11
CA THR A 49 -5.18 8.23 11.12
C THR A 49 -4.19 8.84 10.13
N ILE A 50 -4.71 9.55 9.12
CA ILE A 50 -3.91 10.33 8.18
C ILE A 50 -3.73 11.75 8.75
N VAL A 51 -2.48 12.12 9.06
CA VAL A 51 -2.13 13.44 9.62
C VAL A 51 -1.58 14.43 8.59
N ASP A 52 -1.31 13.97 7.37
CA ASP A 52 -0.77 14.77 6.27
C ASP A 52 -1.80 14.88 5.15
N ASN A 53 -2.22 16.12 4.84
CA ASN A 53 -3.25 16.42 3.85
C ASN A 53 -2.83 16.11 2.39
N ARG A 54 -1.54 15.86 2.15
CA ARG A 54 -1.01 15.46 0.85
C ARG A 54 -1.29 13.99 0.53
N ILE A 55 -1.57 13.19 1.55
CA ILE A 55 -1.90 11.78 1.47
C ILE A 55 -3.41 11.65 1.29
N LYS A 56 -3.82 10.94 0.25
CA LYS A 56 -5.23 10.68 -0.09
C LYS A 56 -5.76 9.43 0.58
N SER A 57 -4.93 8.40 0.65
CA SER A 57 -5.30 7.12 1.24
C SER A 57 -4.07 6.43 1.82
N VAL A 58 -4.28 5.65 2.88
CA VAL A 58 -3.29 4.78 3.47
C VAL A 58 -3.92 3.40 3.66
N LYS A 59 -3.26 2.36 3.15
CA LYS A 59 -3.63 0.98 3.44
C LYS A 59 -2.51 0.33 4.25
N MET A 60 -2.84 -0.22 5.41
CA MET A 60 -1.87 -0.86 6.29
C MET A 60 -2.10 -2.37 6.37
N PHE A 61 -1.02 -3.12 6.21
CA PHE A 61 -0.97 -4.58 6.27
C PHE A 61 -0.09 -4.96 7.45
N LYS A 62 -0.60 -5.81 8.35
CA LYS A 62 0.05 -6.18 9.59
C LYS A 62 0.10 -7.69 9.74
N GLU A 63 1.22 -8.19 10.25
CA GLU A 63 1.33 -9.59 10.65
C GLU A 63 0.31 -9.93 11.77
N PRO A 64 -0.31 -11.12 11.77
CA PRO A 64 -1.36 -11.47 12.73
C PRO A 64 -0.86 -11.71 14.16
N SER A 65 0.46 -11.79 14.38
CA SER A 65 1.02 -12.02 15.71
C SER A 65 1.07 -10.73 16.54
N ASP A 66 0.52 -10.78 17.76
CA ASP A 66 0.47 -9.63 18.68
C ASP A 66 1.86 -9.13 19.10
N ASP A 67 2.88 -9.99 19.01
CA ASP A 67 4.28 -9.67 19.31
C ASP A 67 5.08 -9.15 18.10
N SER A 68 4.51 -9.13 16.90
CA SER A 68 5.22 -8.67 15.71
C SER A 68 5.05 -7.17 15.45
N SER A 69 6.19 -6.50 15.30
CA SER A 69 6.31 -5.11 14.82
C SER A 69 6.29 -4.98 13.30
N ALA A 70 6.11 -6.09 12.55
CA ALA A 70 6.13 -6.07 11.10
C ALA A 70 4.82 -5.50 10.54
N GLN A 71 4.94 -4.34 9.90
CA GLN A 71 3.85 -3.67 9.23
C GLN A 71 4.34 -3.04 7.94
N VAL A 72 3.48 -3.04 6.93
CA VAL A 72 3.70 -2.37 5.65
C VAL A 72 2.55 -1.40 5.43
N ALA A 73 2.87 -0.16 5.07
CA ALA A 73 1.89 0.86 4.75
C ALA A 73 2.08 1.31 3.30
N VAL A 74 0.97 1.36 2.57
CA VAL A 74 0.90 1.86 1.20
C VAL A 74 0.26 3.24 1.26
N PHE A 75 1.00 4.26 0.81
CA PHE A 75 0.57 5.65 0.82
C PHE A 75 0.22 6.09 -0.59
N VAL A 76 -1.03 6.52 -0.79
CA VAL A 76 -1.46 7.16 -2.03
C VAL A 76 -1.35 8.66 -1.85
N TYR A 77 -0.47 9.29 -2.63
CA TYR A 77 -0.25 10.74 -2.61
C TYR A 77 -1.07 11.42 -3.71
N SER A 78 -1.44 12.68 -3.48
CA SER A 78 -1.96 13.53 -4.55
C SER A 78 -0.92 13.73 -5.67
N GLU A 79 -1.38 13.94 -6.90
CA GLU A 79 -0.48 14.24 -8.03
C GLU A 79 0.42 15.45 -7.77
N TYR A 80 -0.12 16.48 -7.13
CA TYR A 80 0.65 17.65 -6.71
C TYR A 80 1.81 17.27 -5.80
N ALA A 81 1.53 16.49 -4.73
CA ALA A 81 2.55 16.05 -3.79
C ALA A 81 3.59 15.11 -4.43
N LEU A 82 3.17 14.24 -5.36
CA LEU A 82 4.09 13.40 -6.13
C LEU A 82 5.03 14.25 -7.00
N ASN A 83 4.52 15.30 -7.62
CA ASN A 83 5.33 16.20 -8.44
C ASN A 83 6.32 17.01 -7.59
N GLU A 84 5.92 17.46 -6.41
CA GLU A 84 6.84 18.08 -5.44
C GLU A 84 7.94 17.10 -4.98
N LEU A 85 7.58 15.86 -4.64
CA LEU A 85 8.55 14.84 -4.23
C LEU A 85 9.54 14.51 -5.35
N LYS A 86 9.07 14.40 -6.59
CA LYS A 86 9.93 14.20 -7.78
C LYS A 86 10.85 15.40 -8.01
N ALA A 87 10.37 16.62 -7.79
CA ALA A 87 11.17 17.83 -7.94
C ALA A 87 12.28 17.99 -6.88
N LEU A 88 12.14 17.34 -5.72
CA LEU A 88 13.11 17.37 -4.63
C LEU A 88 14.27 16.36 -4.78
N GLY A 89 14.26 15.47 -5.77
CA GLY A 89 15.32 14.45 -5.90
C GLY A 89 15.22 13.49 -7.08
N GLY A 90 14.91 13.99 -8.28
CA GLY A 90 15.21 13.29 -9.53
C GLY A 90 16.69 13.31 -9.87
#